data_AF-A0A3P7QDU5-F1
#
_entry.id   AF-A0A3P7QDU5-F1
#
_cell.length_a   1.000
_cell.length_b   1.000
_cell.length_c   1.000
_cell.angle_alpha   90.00
_cell.angle_beta   90.00
_cell.angle_gamma   90.00
#
_symmetry.space_group_name_H-M   'P 1'
#
loop_
_entity.id
_entity.type
_entity.pdbx_description
1 polymer ?
#
loop_
_entity_poly.entity_id
_entity_poly.type
_entity_poly.pdbx_seq_one_letter_code
_entity_poly.pdbx_strand_id
1 'polypeptide(L)'
;MLKSAPCVTFNNGLKVPVLGLGTFKAGPNEVGAAVSTALEAGYRHIDCAALYDNEEEIGKALTKTFNSGIAKREEVFITTKLWNTAHRVEDVRPACEQSLKRLGLSYVDLYLMHWPVAFGVS
;
A
#
# COMPACT_ATOMS: atom_id res chain seq x y z
N MET A 1 11.63 -17.49 -14.60
CA MET A 1 11.23 -16.29 -13.82
C MET A 1 9.74 -16.10 -13.98
N LEU A 2 9.02 -15.85 -12.89
CA LEU A 2 7.60 -15.46 -12.96
C LEU A 2 7.49 -14.15 -13.75
N LYS A 3 6.59 -14.11 -14.74
CA LYS A 3 6.33 -12.88 -15.48
C LYS A 3 5.47 -11.97 -14.60
N SER A 4 5.94 -10.75 -14.36
CA SER A 4 5.12 -9.70 -13.76
C SER A 4 4.05 -9.23 -14.75
N ALA A 5 2.98 -8.64 -14.22
CA ALA A 5 1.97 -7.99 -15.04
C ALA A 5 2.58 -6.86 -15.89
N PRO A 6 2.00 -6.55 -17.06
CA PRO A 6 2.35 -5.34 -17.81
C PRO A 6 2.26 -4.09 -16.94
N CYS A 7 3.01 -3.06 -17.27
CA CYS A 7 2.92 -1.77 -16.60
C CYS A 7 2.32 -0.71 -17.50
N VAL A 8 1.57 0.22 -16.90
CA VAL A 8 1.26 1.53 -17.49
C VAL A 8 2.21 2.58 -16.93
N THR A 9 2.40 3.67 -17.66
CA THR A 9 3.24 4.80 -17.24
C THR A 9 2.35 5.95 -16.78
N PHE A 10 2.54 6.40 -15.55
CA PHE A 10 1.87 7.58 -15.02
C PHE A 10 2.47 8.87 -15.62
N ASN A 11 1.77 9.99 -15.43
CA ASN A 11 2.17 11.30 -15.96
C ASN A 11 3.54 11.79 -15.42
N ASN A 12 4.03 11.22 -14.31
CA ASN A 12 5.32 11.50 -13.71
C ASN A 12 6.41 10.48 -14.10
N GLY A 13 6.13 9.59 -15.05
CA GLY A 13 7.07 8.59 -15.54
C GLY A 13 7.15 7.29 -14.72
N LEU A 14 6.49 7.21 -13.56
CA LEU A 14 6.44 5.98 -12.77
C LEU A 14 5.73 4.85 -13.53
N LYS A 15 6.27 3.64 -13.43
CA LYS A 15 5.67 2.43 -14.01
C LYS A 15 4.82 1.72 -12.97
N VAL A 16 3.57 1.47 -13.29
CA VAL A 16 2.60 0.86 -12.36
C VAL A 16 2.11 -0.45 -12.94
N PRO A 17 2.25 -1.58 -12.23
CA PRO A 17 1.67 -2.84 -12.65
C PRO A 17 0.14 -2.74 -12.77
N VAL A 18 -0.40 -3.16 -13.92
CA VAL A 18 -1.84 -3.05 -14.22
C VAL A 18 -2.71 -3.94 -13.34
N LEU A 19 -2.10 -4.96 -12.71
CA LEU A 19 -2.75 -5.87 -11.80
C LEU A 19 -2.18 -5.69 -10.40
N GLY A 20 -3.05 -5.36 -9.45
CA GLY A 20 -2.71 -5.22 -8.04
C GLY A 20 -3.64 -6.02 -7.12
N LEU A 21 -3.17 -6.33 -5.92
CA LEU A 21 -3.95 -6.96 -4.87
C LEU A 21 -4.67 -5.88 -4.05
N GLY A 22 -6.00 -5.91 -4.05
CA GLY A 22 -6.82 -5.12 -3.12
C GLY A 22 -6.86 -5.75 -1.73
N THR A 23 -6.76 -4.93 -0.69
CA THR A 23 -6.68 -5.41 0.72
C THR A 23 -7.89 -5.02 1.58
N PHE A 24 -8.92 -4.43 0.99
CA PHE A 24 -10.14 -4.07 1.71
C PHE A 24 -10.93 -5.32 2.15
N LYS A 25 -11.49 -5.28 3.37
CA LYS A 25 -12.32 -6.35 3.96
C LYS A 25 -11.63 -7.71 4.14
N ALA A 26 -10.30 -7.76 4.10
CA ALA A 26 -9.59 -8.96 4.55
C ALA A 26 -9.90 -9.21 6.03
N GLY A 27 -10.18 -10.46 6.39
CA GLY A 27 -10.40 -10.84 7.78
C GLY A 27 -9.12 -10.68 8.62
N PRO A 28 -9.25 -10.67 9.96
CA PRO A 28 -8.10 -10.61 10.85
C PRO A 28 -7.13 -11.76 10.56
N ASN A 29 -5.84 -11.45 10.39
CA ASN A 29 -4.76 -12.41 10.09
C ASN A 29 -4.82 -13.05 8.68
N GLU A 30 -5.70 -12.60 7.78
CA GLU A 30 -5.77 -13.10 6.41
C GLU A 30 -4.92 -12.27 5.44
N VAL A 31 -4.81 -10.96 5.67
CA VAL A 31 -4.21 -10.04 4.69
C VAL A 31 -2.71 -10.28 4.53
N GLY A 32 -1.99 -10.62 5.60
CA GLY A 32 -0.56 -10.87 5.55
C GLY A 32 -0.23 -12.11 4.72
N ALA A 33 -1.05 -13.17 4.87
CA ALA A 33 -0.94 -14.38 4.06
C ALA A 33 -1.29 -14.10 2.60
N ALA A 34 -2.36 -13.33 2.33
CA ALA A 34 -2.74 -12.92 0.99
C ALA A 34 -1.65 -12.10 0.29
N VAL A 35 -1.07 -11.12 0.98
CA VAL A 35 0.02 -10.28 0.46
C VAL A 35 1.28 -11.12 0.18
N SER A 36 1.69 -11.98 1.10
CA SER A 36 2.84 -12.86 0.91
C SER A 36 2.65 -13.76 -0.32
N THR A 37 1.47 -14.39 -0.41
CA THR A 37 1.10 -15.29 -1.51
C THR A 37 1.07 -14.55 -2.85
N ALA A 38 0.50 -13.33 -2.89
CA ALA A 38 0.47 -12.53 -4.11
C ALA A 38 1.88 -12.16 -4.58
N LEU A 39 2.77 -11.74 -3.66
CA LEU A 39 4.15 -11.38 -3.99
C LEU A 39 4.95 -12.60 -4.48
N GLU A 40 4.75 -13.77 -3.87
CA GLU A 40 5.29 -15.05 -4.32
C GLU A 40 4.76 -15.46 -5.70
N ALA A 41 3.48 -15.18 -5.99
CA ALA A 41 2.85 -15.43 -7.28
C ALA A 41 3.24 -14.41 -8.38
N GLY A 42 4.01 -13.38 -8.05
CA GLY A 42 4.51 -12.39 -9.01
C GLY A 42 3.73 -11.06 -9.06
N TYR A 43 2.77 -10.83 -8.16
CA TYR A 43 2.18 -9.50 -7.99
C TYR A 43 3.26 -8.51 -7.56
N ARG A 44 3.15 -7.29 -8.06
CA ARG A 44 4.06 -6.18 -7.74
C ARG A 44 3.31 -4.89 -7.47
N HIS A 45 2.01 -4.96 -7.18
CA HIS A 45 1.20 -3.81 -6.81
C HIS A 45 0.26 -4.23 -5.66
N ILE A 46 0.34 -3.54 -4.52
CA ILE A 46 -0.52 -3.75 -3.36
C ILE A 46 -1.30 -2.46 -3.08
N ASP A 47 -2.63 -2.56 -3.05
CA ASP A 47 -3.54 -1.45 -2.71
C ASP A 47 -3.96 -1.53 -1.25
N CYS A 48 -3.52 -0.54 -0.46
CA CYS A 48 -3.79 -0.37 0.97
C CYS A 48 -4.66 0.87 1.20
N ALA A 49 -5.11 1.07 2.44
CA ALA A 49 -5.61 2.35 2.93
C ALA A 49 -5.55 2.41 4.45
N ALA A 50 -5.36 3.61 5.01
CA ALA A 50 -5.37 3.80 6.47
C ALA A 50 -6.69 3.34 7.12
N LEU A 51 -7.82 3.49 6.43
CA LEU A 51 -9.14 3.06 6.91
C LEU A 51 -9.26 1.54 7.08
N TYR A 52 -8.55 0.76 6.27
CA TYR A 52 -8.73 -0.69 6.25
C TYR A 52 -8.19 -1.36 7.53
N ASP A 53 -7.46 -0.60 8.36
CA ASP A 53 -6.95 -0.98 9.67
C ASP A 53 -6.11 -2.27 9.66
N ASN A 54 -5.40 -2.49 8.56
CA ASN A 54 -4.61 -3.70 8.34
C ASN A 54 -3.21 -3.44 7.78
N GLU A 55 -2.80 -2.17 7.69
CA GLU A 55 -1.47 -1.75 7.19
C GLU A 55 -0.31 -2.34 8.01
N GLU A 56 -0.49 -2.58 9.31
CA GLU A 56 0.56 -3.20 10.14
C GLU A 56 0.81 -4.66 9.76
N GLU A 57 -0.25 -5.42 9.47
CA GLU A 57 -0.14 -6.81 9.05
C GLU A 57 0.48 -6.90 7.65
N ILE A 58 0.08 -5.99 6.76
CA ILE A 58 0.70 -5.84 5.43
C ILE A 58 2.19 -5.50 5.58
N GLY A 59 2.56 -4.58 6.47
CA GLY A 59 3.96 -4.21 6.71
C GLY A 59 4.84 -5.36 7.17
N LYS A 60 4.30 -6.25 8.01
CA LYS A 60 4.98 -7.50 8.42
C LYS A 60 5.22 -8.43 7.23
N ALA A 61 4.22 -8.58 6.35
CA ALA A 61 4.35 -9.38 5.12
C ALA A 61 5.40 -8.78 4.16
N LEU A 62 5.36 -7.47 3.91
CA LEU A 62 6.34 -6.77 3.07
C LEU A 62 7.77 -6.94 3.61
N THR A 63 7.97 -6.73 4.91
CA THR A 63 9.28 -6.92 5.56
C THR A 63 9.80 -8.34 5.35
N LYS A 64 8.94 -9.34 5.54
CA LYS A 64 9.30 -10.75 5.30
C LYS A 64 9.69 -11.00 3.85
N THR A 65 8.90 -10.49 2.88
CA THR A 65 9.18 -10.63 1.44
C THR A 65 10.51 -9.98 1.05
N PHE A 66 10.81 -8.79 1.57
CA PHE A 66 12.05 -8.08 1.25
C PHE A 66 13.26 -8.79 1.87
N ASN A 67 13.15 -9.25 3.11
CA ASN A 67 14.22 -9.99 3.79
C ASN A 67 14.50 -11.36 3.16
N SER A 68 13.49 -12.03 2.59
CA SER A 68 13.67 -13.31 1.90
C SER A 68 14.19 -13.17 0.46
N GLY A 69 14.24 -11.96 -0.08
CA GLY A 69 14.67 -11.70 -1.46
C GLY A 69 13.66 -12.10 -2.53
N ILE A 70 12.40 -12.36 -2.18
CA ILE A 70 11.32 -12.65 -3.14
C ILE A 70 11.05 -11.43 -4.03
N ALA A 71 11.16 -10.23 -3.47
CA ALA A 71 11.11 -8.96 -4.17
C ALA A 71 11.95 -7.93 -3.42
N LYS A 72 12.41 -6.89 -4.10
CA LYS A 72 12.99 -5.70 -3.48
C LYS A 72 11.93 -4.62 -3.29
N ARG A 73 12.18 -3.65 -2.40
CA ARG A 73 11.22 -2.56 -2.14
C ARG A 73 10.87 -1.80 -3.41
N GLU A 74 11.88 -1.46 -4.22
CA GLU A 74 11.73 -0.73 -5.49
C GLU A 74 11.01 -1.52 -6.60
N GLU A 75 10.78 -2.83 -6.40
CA GLU A 75 10.04 -3.67 -7.35
C GLU A 75 8.54 -3.73 -7.03
N VAL A 76 8.11 -3.31 -5.83
CA VAL A 76 6.72 -3.41 -5.38
C VAL A 76 6.09 -2.03 -5.31
N PHE A 77 5.08 -1.78 -6.13
CA PHE A 77 4.29 -0.57 -6.12
C PHE A 77 3.27 -0.58 -4.97
N ILE A 78 3.41 0.32 -4.00
CA ILE A 78 2.53 0.41 -2.83
C ILE A 78 1.65 1.65 -2.96
N THR A 79 0.34 1.42 -2.94
CA THR A 79 -0.68 2.48 -2.86
C THR A 79 -1.25 2.52 -1.44
N THR A 80 -1.36 3.70 -0.83
CA THR A 80 -2.22 3.90 0.35
C THR A 80 -3.02 5.20 0.23
N LYS A 81 -3.96 5.43 1.16
CA LYS A 81 -4.99 6.46 1.04
C LYS A 81 -5.14 7.27 2.33
N LEU A 82 -5.16 8.59 2.19
CA LEU A 82 -5.50 9.55 3.23
C LEU A 82 -6.98 9.42 3.60
N TRP A 83 -7.27 9.16 4.88
CA TRP A 83 -8.65 9.07 5.34
C TRP A 83 -9.29 10.43 5.56
N ASN A 84 -10.62 10.46 5.48
CA ASN A 84 -11.46 11.67 5.50
C ASN A 84 -11.30 12.53 6.77
N THR A 85 -10.74 11.99 7.85
CA THR A 85 -10.46 12.73 9.09
C THR A 85 -9.18 13.56 9.05
N ALA A 86 -8.36 13.45 8.00
CA ALA A 86 -7.03 14.06 7.94
C ALA A 86 -6.83 14.97 6.71
N HIS A 87 -7.92 15.59 6.21
CA HIS A 87 -7.85 16.48 5.04
C HIS A 87 -7.41 17.92 5.35
N ARG A 88 -7.26 18.29 6.64
CA ARG A 88 -6.62 19.57 6.98
C ARG A 88 -5.14 19.49 6.61
N VAL A 89 -4.58 20.59 6.10
CA VAL A 89 -3.22 20.63 5.53
C VAL A 89 -2.19 20.12 6.54
N GLU A 90 -2.33 20.52 7.79
CA GLU A 90 -1.50 20.13 8.93
C GLU A 90 -1.59 18.63 9.29
N ASP A 91 -2.70 17.96 8.96
CA ASP A 91 -2.96 16.56 9.29
C ASP A 91 -2.47 15.58 8.21
N VAL A 92 -2.29 16.06 6.97
CA VAL A 92 -1.93 15.21 5.81
C VAL A 92 -0.60 14.49 6.03
N ARG A 93 0.46 15.23 6.40
CA ARG A 93 1.79 14.64 6.61
C ARG A 93 1.78 13.65 7.78
N PRO A 94 1.29 14.00 9.00
CA PRO A 94 1.19 13.05 10.10
C PRO A 94 0.43 11.77 9.74
N ALA A 95 -0.67 11.88 8.99
CA ALA A 95 -1.44 10.71 8.55
C ALA A 95 -0.65 9.82 7.58
N CYS A 96 0.08 10.42 6.63
CA CYS A 96 0.95 9.68 5.72
C CYS A 96 2.11 8.98 6.47
N GLU A 97 2.77 9.68 7.40
CA GLU A 97 3.85 9.13 8.22
C GLU A 97 3.35 7.99 9.12
N GLN A 98 2.11 8.06 9.61
CA GLN A 98 1.50 6.98 10.36
C GLN A 98 1.27 5.74 9.50
N SER A 99 0.80 5.88 8.25
CA SER A 99 0.69 4.75 7.31
C SER A 99 2.07 4.17 6.96
N LEU A 100 3.08 5.03 6.72
CA LEU A 100 4.46 4.59 6.48
C LEU A 100 5.01 3.77 7.66
N LYS A 101 4.78 4.22 8.90
CA LYS A 101 5.16 3.51 10.11
C LYS A 101 4.48 2.14 10.21
N ARG A 102 3.17 2.06 9.97
CA ARG A 102 2.42 0.79 9.98
C ARG A 102 2.92 -0.16 8.90
N LEU A 103 3.14 0.33 7.68
CA LEU A 103 3.64 -0.46 6.56
C LEU A 103 5.13 -0.83 6.71
N GLY A 104 5.88 -0.18 7.61
CA GLY A 104 7.32 -0.37 7.77
C GLY A 104 8.12 0.16 6.58
N LEU A 105 7.67 1.25 5.96
CA LEU A 105 8.25 1.81 4.73
C LEU A 105 8.78 3.24 4.94
N SER A 106 9.76 3.64 4.12
CA SER A 106 10.22 5.04 4.03
C SER A 106 9.45 5.88 3.01
N TYR A 107 8.76 5.24 2.06
CA TYR A 107 7.91 5.88 1.06
C TYR A 107 6.80 4.93 0.57
N VAL A 108 5.73 5.52 0.01
CA VAL A 108 4.72 4.84 -0.82
C VAL A 108 4.80 5.38 -2.24
N ASP A 109 4.42 4.56 -3.22
CA ASP A 109 4.52 4.90 -4.64
C ASP A 109 3.33 5.76 -5.09
N LEU A 110 2.19 5.60 -4.43
CA LEU A 110 0.99 6.39 -4.65
C LEU A 110 0.26 6.68 -3.33
N TYR A 111 -0.05 7.95 -3.10
CA TYR A 111 -0.87 8.40 -1.98
C TYR A 111 -2.10 9.14 -2.48
N LEU A 112 -3.29 8.65 -2.13
CA LEU A 112 -4.56 9.14 -2.67
C LEU A 112 -5.42 9.78 -1.59
N MET A 113 -6.17 10.82 -1.95
CA MET A 113 -7.38 11.21 -1.20
C MET A 113 -8.36 10.03 -1.28
N HIS A 114 -8.74 9.41 -0.17
CA HIS A 114 -9.61 8.24 -0.23
C HIS A 114 -11.01 8.62 -0.75
N TRP A 115 -11.54 9.75 -0.29
CA TRP A 115 -12.79 10.32 -0.78
C TRP A 115 -12.70 11.84 -0.88
N PRO A 116 -13.50 12.51 -1.72
CA PRO A 116 -13.61 13.96 -1.74
C PRO A 116 -14.54 14.48 -0.62
N VAL A 117 -14.40 13.95 0.60
CA VAL A 117 -15.21 14.30 1.77
C VAL A 117 -14.30 14.48 2.97
N ALA A 118 -14.40 15.61 3.67
CA ALA A 118 -13.69 15.84 4.93
C ALA A 118 -14.66 15.70 6.11
N PHE A 119 -14.33 14.83 7.07
CA PHE A 119 -15.06 14.75 8.33
C PHE A 119 -14.55 15.84 9.27
N GLY A 120 -15.45 16.71 9.73
CA GLY A 120 -15.13 17.67 10.77
C GLY A 120 -15.06 16.96 12.12
N VAL A 121 -13.90 16.98 12.76
CA VAL A 121 -13.87 17.02 14.22
C VAL A 121 -14.21 18.46 14.60
N SER A 122 -15.42 18.63 15.11
CA SER A 122 -15.85 19.80 15.88
C SER A 122 -14.85 20.13 16.98
#